data_AF-A0A7V9DLB8-F1
#
_entry.id   AF-A0A7V9DLB8-F1
#
_cell.length_a   1.000
_cell.length_b   1.000
_cell.length_c   1.000
_cell.angle_alpha   90.00
_cell.angle_beta   90.00
_cell.angle_gamma   90.00
#
_symmetry.space_group_name_H-M   'P 1'
#
loop_
_entity.id
_entity.type
_entity.pdbx_description
1 polymer ?
#
loop_
_entity_poly.entity_id
_entity_poly.type
_entity_poly.pdbx_seq_one_letter_code
_entity_poly.pdbx_strand_id
1 'polypeptide(L)'
;MREALDHLCEHAGTGSQVRSLPITAAAAAMRLSARAGLTPFAPYHWLMYSKSLWFDIDHARQSLGWQPQWSTDEMFTHSYDWFVANRASTDDERASHHRRTARSAALSALKALTKVLPAR
;
A
#
# COMPACT_ATOMS: atom_id res chain seq x y z
N MET A 1 -8.89 -2.76 -2.34
CA MET A 1 -7.72 -1.93 -1.95
C MET A 1 -7.84 -0.48 -2.37
N ARG A 2 -8.29 -0.16 -3.60
CA ARG A 2 -8.46 1.24 -4.03
C ARG A 2 -9.25 2.07 -3.02
N GLU A 3 -10.47 1.64 -2.68
CA GLU A 3 -11.36 2.34 -1.74
C GLU A 3 -10.68 2.64 -0.39
N ALA A 4 -10.08 1.63 0.24
CA ALA A 4 -9.34 1.83 1.50
C ALA A 4 -8.18 2.82 1.38
N LEU A 5 -7.48 2.85 0.23
CA LEU A 5 -6.42 3.84 -0.03
C LEU A 5 -6.98 5.23 -0.32
N ASP A 6 -8.14 5.34 -0.96
CA ASP A 6 -8.83 6.61 -1.20
C ASP A 6 -9.28 7.21 0.15
N HIS A 7 -9.94 6.42 1.00
CA HIS A 7 -10.29 6.83 2.37
C HIS A 7 -9.07 7.26 3.19
N LEU A 8 -7.96 6.53 3.09
CA LEU A 8 -6.73 6.94 3.75
C LEU A 8 -6.18 8.26 3.20
N CYS A 9 -6.23 8.49 1.88
CA CYS A 9 -5.78 9.74 1.29
C CYS A 9 -6.64 10.93 1.74
N GLU A 10 -7.95 10.73 1.84
CA GLU A 10 -8.90 11.70 2.40
C GLU A 10 -8.58 12.00 3.86
N HIS A 11 -8.47 10.97 4.71
CA HIS A 11 -8.11 11.11 6.13
C HIS A 11 -6.78 11.86 6.31
N ALA A 12 -5.76 11.51 5.53
CA ALA A 12 -4.45 12.11 5.61
C ALA A 12 -4.43 13.62 5.24
N GLY A 13 -5.42 14.11 4.48
CA GLY A 13 -5.54 15.53 4.13
C GLY A 13 -4.36 16.10 3.33
N THR A 14 -3.53 15.25 2.71
CA THR A 14 -2.27 15.68 2.04
C THR A 14 -2.45 16.13 0.58
N GLY A 15 -3.66 15.99 0.02
CA GLY A 15 -3.91 16.16 -1.41
C GLY A 15 -3.36 15.03 -2.29
N SER A 16 -2.90 13.92 -1.69
CA SER A 16 -2.53 12.70 -2.42
C SER A 16 -3.77 12.03 -3.02
N GLN A 17 -3.60 11.34 -4.15
CA GLN A 17 -4.69 10.69 -4.89
C GLN A 17 -4.28 9.29 -5.33
N VAL A 18 -5.20 8.32 -5.27
CA VAL A 18 -4.95 6.96 -5.75
C VAL A 18 -5.09 6.89 -7.26
N ARG A 19 -4.02 6.44 -7.93
CA ARG A 19 -3.95 6.37 -9.40
C ARG A 19 -3.93 4.92 -9.87
N SER A 20 -4.66 4.63 -10.94
CA SER A 20 -4.62 3.33 -11.60
C SER A 20 -3.55 3.29 -12.70
N LEU A 21 -2.94 2.11 -12.88
CA LEU A 21 -2.06 1.82 -14.02
C LEU A 21 -2.66 0.69 -14.87
N PRO A 22 -2.41 0.66 -16.19
CA PRO A 22 -2.82 -0.48 -17.01
C PRO A 22 -2.17 -1.77 -16.49
N ILE A 23 -3.01 -2.73 -16.08
CA ILE A 23 -2.58 -3.93 -15.35
C ILE A 23 -1.49 -4.70 -16.12
N THR A 24 -1.67 -4.89 -17.43
CA THR A 24 -0.73 -5.63 -18.27
C THR A 24 0.63 -4.94 -18.38
N ALA A 25 0.63 -3.62 -18.60
CA ALA A 25 1.85 -2.83 -18.68
C ALA A 25 2.61 -2.83 -17.33
N ALA A 26 1.88 -2.62 -16.23
CA ALA A 26 2.46 -2.64 -14.88
C ALA A 26 3.03 -4.03 -14.54
N ALA A 27 2.30 -5.11 -14.87
CA ALA A 27 2.75 -6.49 -14.68
C ALA A 27 4.03 -6.81 -15.47
N ALA A 28 4.09 -6.38 -16.74
CA ALA A 28 5.27 -6.56 -17.57
C ALA A 28 6.49 -5.81 -17.01
N ALA A 29 6.31 -4.55 -16.60
CA ALA A 29 7.37 -3.74 -16.00
C ALA A 29 7.89 -4.38 -14.70
N MET A 30 7.02 -4.85 -13.81
CA MET A 30 7.40 -5.58 -12.59
C MET A 30 8.19 -6.86 -12.93
N ARG A 31 7.73 -7.65 -13.90
CA ARG A 31 8.40 -8.90 -14.29
C ARG A 31 9.78 -8.66 -14.89
N LEU A 32 9.93 -7.65 -15.74
CA LEU A 32 11.20 -7.32 -16.38
C LEU A 32 12.22 -6.77 -15.36
N SER A 33 11.79 -5.86 -14.49
CA SER A 33 12.65 -5.30 -13.44
C SER A 33 13.07 -6.34 -12.40
N ALA A 34 12.18 -7.28 -12.04
CA ALA A 34 12.51 -8.42 -11.19
C ALA A 34 13.57 -9.33 -11.83
N ARG A 35 13.39 -9.69 -13.11
CA ARG A 35 14.33 -10.53 -13.86
C ARG A 35 15.71 -9.88 -13.99
N ALA A 36 15.75 -8.56 -14.12
CA ALA A 36 17.00 -7.79 -14.15
C ALA A 36 17.65 -7.60 -12.77
N GLY A 37 17.04 -8.10 -11.68
CA GLY A 37 17.56 -7.94 -10.31
C GLY A 37 17.44 -6.51 -9.77
N LEU A 38 16.67 -5.64 -10.42
CA LEU A 38 16.54 -4.22 -10.05
C LEU A 38 15.53 -3.98 -8.92
N THR A 39 14.58 -4.91 -8.75
CA THR A 39 13.48 -4.76 -7.82
C THR A 39 13.18 -6.07 -7.10
N PRO A 40 12.73 -6.04 -5.84
CA PRO A 40 12.40 -7.23 -5.05
C PRO A 40 11.01 -7.82 -5.38
N PHE A 41 10.55 -7.74 -6.63
CA PHE A 41 9.24 -8.27 -7.00
C PHE A 41 9.28 -9.78 -7.23
N ALA A 42 8.44 -10.50 -6.50
CA ALA A 42 8.11 -11.91 -6.72
C ALA A 42 6.78 -12.08 -7.49
N PRO A 43 6.50 -13.27 -8.06
CA PRO A 43 5.33 -13.49 -8.91
C PRO A 43 3.98 -13.09 -8.36
N TYR A 44 3.80 -13.19 -7.06
CA TYR A 44 2.55 -12.80 -6.42
C TYR A 44 2.21 -11.31 -6.64
N HIS A 45 3.20 -10.41 -6.76
CA HIS A 45 2.95 -8.97 -6.91
C HIS A 45 2.16 -8.66 -8.18
N TRP A 46 2.54 -9.22 -9.33
CA TRP A 46 1.83 -8.95 -10.59
C TRP A 46 0.57 -9.79 -10.79
N LEU A 47 0.42 -10.89 -10.06
CA LEU A 47 -0.78 -11.72 -10.09
C LEU A 47 -1.88 -11.20 -9.16
N MET A 48 -1.50 -10.74 -7.96
CA MET A 48 -2.45 -10.45 -6.87
C MET A 48 -2.72 -8.96 -6.66
N TYR A 49 -1.76 -8.05 -6.87
CA TYR A 49 -1.96 -6.63 -6.51
C TYR A 49 -3.04 -5.92 -7.34
N SER A 50 -3.43 -6.49 -8.48
CA SER A 50 -4.56 -6.00 -9.30
C SER A 50 -5.92 -6.55 -8.86
N LYS A 51 -5.97 -7.44 -7.87
CA LYS A 51 -7.17 -8.15 -7.44
C LYS A 51 -7.66 -7.61 -6.11
N SER A 52 -8.98 -7.59 -5.96
CA SER A 52 -9.60 -7.41 -4.65
C SER A 52 -9.64 -8.75 -3.93
N LEU A 53 -9.36 -8.72 -2.63
CA LEU A 53 -9.42 -9.87 -1.75
C LEU A 53 -10.47 -9.59 -0.67
N TRP A 54 -11.33 -10.57 -0.44
CA TRP A 54 -12.30 -10.57 0.66
C TRP A 54 -12.08 -11.83 1.48
N PHE A 55 -12.17 -11.68 2.79
CA PHE A 55 -12.09 -12.79 3.73
C PHE A 55 -13.49 -13.05 4.24
N ASP A 56 -13.99 -14.25 3.98
CA ASP A 56 -15.20 -14.74 4.62
C ASP A 56 -14.89 -15.01 6.10
N ILE A 57 -15.66 -14.36 6.97
CA ILE A 57 -15.53 -14.47 8.42
C ILE A 57 -16.74 -15.15 9.06
N ASP A 58 -17.70 -15.62 8.28
CA ASP A 58 -18.96 -16.18 8.79
C ASP A 58 -18.69 -17.39 9.68
N HIS A 59 -17.75 -18.25 9.30
CA HIS A 59 -17.36 -19.39 10.12
C HIS A 59 -16.80 -18.94 11.48
N ALA A 60 -15.89 -17.95 11.50
CA ALA A 60 -15.33 -17.42 12.75
C ALA A 60 -16.42 -16.77 13.62
N ARG A 61 -17.35 -16.04 13.02
CA ARG A 61 -18.48 -15.41 13.72
C ARG A 61 -19.41 -16.45 14.35
N GLN A 62 -19.80 -17.46 13.57
CA GLN A 62 -20.77 -18.48 14.00
C GLN A 62 -20.18 -19.47 15.00
N SER A 63 -18.95 -19.93 14.76
CA SER A 63 -18.33 -20.98 15.58
C SER A 63 -17.63 -20.44 16.82
N LEU A 64 -17.14 -19.20 16.80
CA LEU A 64 -16.35 -18.62 17.89
C LEU A 64 -17.01 -17.40 18.54
N GLY A 65 -18.13 -16.89 18.00
CA GLY A 65 -18.69 -15.61 18.41
C GLY A 65 -17.76 -14.42 18.12
N TRP A 66 -16.75 -14.63 17.28
CA TRP A 66 -15.72 -13.62 17.01
C TRP A 66 -16.27 -12.50 16.12
N GLN A 67 -15.85 -11.26 16.38
CA GLN A 67 -16.22 -10.10 15.58
C GLN A 67 -14.99 -9.21 15.42
N PRO A 68 -14.76 -8.62 14.23
CA PRO A 68 -13.68 -7.65 14.07
C PRO A 68 -13.97 -6.42 14.92
N GLN A 69 -12.96 -5.96 15.66
CA GLN A 69 -13.06 -4.72 16.44
C GLN A 69 -13.03 -3.47 15.55
N TRP A 70 -12.31 -3.55 14.43
CA TRP A 70 -12.12 -2.46 13.50
C TRP A 70 -12.46 -2.89 12.08
N SER A 71 -13.02 -1.97 11.32
CA SER A 71 -13.08 -2.03 9.87
C SER A 71 -11.69 -1.84 9.25
N THR A 72 -11.58 -2.16 7.96
CA THR A 72 -10.36 -1.91 7.17
C THR A 72 -9.97 -0.43 7.22
N ASP A 73 -10.92 0.48 7.06
CA ASP A 73 -10.65 1.92 6.99
C ASP A 73 -10.19 2.48 8.35
N GLU A 74 -10.80 2.03 9.45
CA GLU A 74 -10.35 2.37 10.81
C GLU A 74 -8.93 1.85 11.06
N MET A 75 -8.61 0.62 10.63
CA MET A 75 -7.25 0.07 10.75
C MET A 75 -6.21 0.90 9.99
N PHE A 76 -6.51 1.31 8.75
CA PHE A 76 -5.60 2.15 7.96
C PHE A 76 -5.42 3.52 8.59
N THR A 77 -6.52 4.14 9.04
CA THR A 77 -6.52 5.44 9.73
C THR A 77 -5.65 5.39 10.99
N HIS A 78 -5.90 4.43 11.87
CA HIS A 78 -5.15 4.28 13.12
C HIS A 78 -3.66 4.00 12.86
N SER A 79 -3.35 3.17 11.87
CA SER A 79 -1.95 2.88 11.49
C SER A 79 -1.24 4.13 10.95
N TYR A 80 -1.93 4.94 10.16
CA TYR A 80 -1.40 6.18 9.62
C TYR A 80 -1.15 7.23 10.71
N ASP A 81 -2.11 7.45 11.60
CA ASP A 81 -1.98 8.41 12.69
C ASP A 81 -0.83 8.03 13.62
N TRP A 82 -0.70 6.74 13.94
CA TRP A 82 0.44 6.24 14.68
C TRP A 82 1.75 6.52 13.93
N PHE A 83 1.81 6.24 12.63
CA PHE A 83 3.01 6.50 11.83
C PHE A 83 3.38 7.99 11.81
N VAL A 84 2.42 8.89 11.68
CA VAL A 84 2.66 10.35 11.69
C VAL A 84 3.19 10.78 13.07
N ALA A 85 2.56 10.33 14.15
CA ALA A 85 2.97 10.66 15.51
C ALA A 85 4.35 10.10 15.88
N ASN A 86 4.77 8.98 15.27
CA ASN A 86 6.00 8.27 15.59
C ASN A 86 7.05 8.35 14.49
N ARG A 87 6.86 9.20 13.47
CA ARG A 87 7.68 9.22 12.25
C ARG A 87 9.18 9.30 12.52
N ALA A 88 9.60 10.10 13.49
CA ALA A 88 11.02 10.24 13.85
C ALA A 88 11.66 8.92 14.28
N SER A 89 10.91 8.05 14.98
CA SER A 89 11.40 6.72 15.39
C SER A 89 11.50 5.72 14.25
N THR A 90 10.76 5.95 13.15
CA THR A 90 10.80 5.08 11.95
C THR A 90 12.01 5.34 11.06
N ASP A 91 12.79 6.38 11.34
CA ASP A 91 14.03 6.71 10.62
C ASP A 91 15.29 6.25 11.38
N ASP A 92 15.14 5.45 12.46
CA ASP A 92 16.26 4.88 13.20
C ASP A 92 17.05 3.85 12.35
N GLU A 93 18.31 4.18 12.08
CA GLU A 93 19.25 3.33 11.33
C GLU A 93 19.61 2.00 12.02
N ARG A 94 19.16 1.78 13.25
CA ARG A 94 19.30 0.51 13.99
C ARG A 94 18.04 -0.36 13.94
N ALA A 95 16.90 0.18 13.51
CA ALA A 95 15.65 -0.58 13.43
C ALA A 95 15.72 -1.70 12.36
N SER A 96 14.86 -2.71 12.40
CA SER A 96 14.83 -3.72 11.32
C SER A 96 14.35 -3.11 10.00
N HIS A 97 14.67 -3.72 8.86
CA HIS A 97 14.19 -3.26 7.54
C HIS A 97 12.67 -3.13 7.44
N HIS A 98 11.91 -3.88 8.25
CA HIS A 98 10.44 -3.82 8.30
C HIS A 98 9.88 -2.71 9.19
N ARG A 99 10.74 -2.02 9.97
CA ARG A 99 10.37 -0.90 10.84
C ARG A 99 10.92 0.44 10.38
N ARG A 100 11.59 0.46 9.22
CA ARG A 100 12.16 1.67 8.64
C ARG A 100 11.32 2.22 7.50
N THR A 101 11.27 3.55 7.39
CA THR A 101 10.73 4.21 6.21
C THR A 101 11.55 3.83 4.97
N ALA A 102 10.88 3.40 3.89
CA ALA A 102 11.56 3.07 2.65
C ALA A 102 12.16 4.33 1.98
N ARG A 103 13.40 4.22 1.49
CA ARG A 103 14.04 5.30 0.71
C ARG A 103 13.29 5.46 -0.61
N SER A 104 12.73 6.64 -0.85
CA SER A 104 11.82 6.88 -1.96
C SER A 104 12.51 7.33 -3.27
N ALA A 105 13.81 7.09 -3.48
CA ALA A 105 14.58 7.74 -4.57
C ALA A 105 13.92 7.69 -5.96
N ALA A 106 13.87 6.53 -6.61
CA ALA A 106 13.21 6.39 -7.92
C ALA A 106 11.70 6.70 -7.87
N LEU A 107 11.06 6.46 -6.72
CA LEU A 107 9.65 6.77 -6.49
C LEU A 107 9.39 8.29 -6.45
N SER A 108 10.34 9.09 -6.00
CA SER A 108 10.24 10.56 -5.98
C SER A 108 10.24 11.12 -7.40
N ALA A 109 11.07 10.57 -8.29
CA ALA A 109 11.06 10.92 -9.71
C ALA A 109 9.73 10.51 -10.38
N LEU A 110 9.25 9.29 -10.11
CA LEU A 110 7.95 8.84 -10.61
C LEU A 110 6.79 9.69 -10.06
N LYS A 111 6.85 10.10 -8.79
CA LYS A 111 5.88 11.02 -8.17
C LYS A 111 5.88 12.37 -8.87
N ALA A 112 7.04 12.92 -9.20
CA ALA A 112 7.13 14.18 -9.95
C ALA A 112 6.50 14.04 -11.35
N LEU A 113 6.79 12.94 -12.06
CA LEU A 113 6.24 12.65 -13.38
C LEU A 113 4.72 12.48 -13.36
N THR A 114 4.18 11.84 -12.32
CA THR A 114 2.74 11.59 -12.22
C THR A 114 1.92 12.82 -11.85
N LYS A 115 2.52 13.86 -11.23
CA LYS A 115 1.84 15.13 -10.94
C LYS A 115 1.31 15.85 -12.19
N VAL A 116 1.98 15.70 -13.33
CA VAL A 116 1.58 16.34 -14.60
C VAL A 116 0.58 15.52 -15.41
N LEU A 117 0.35 14.26 -15.02
CA LEU A 117 -0.64 13.40 -15.66
C LEU A 117 -1.99 13.55 -14.96
N PRO A 118 -3.12 13.55 -15.68
CA PRO A 118 -4.43 13.55 -15.05
C PRO A 118 -4.58 12.31 -14.15
N ALA A 119 -5.12 12.50 -12.95
CA ALA A 119 -5.56 11.39 -12.13
C ALA A 119 -6.81 10.79 -12.81
N ARG A 120 -6.68 9.56 -13.28
CA ARG A 120 -7.81 8.74 -13.75
C ARG A 120 -8.04 7.61 -12.76
#